data_AF-C3YHD2-F1
#
_entry.id   AF-C3YHD2-F1
#
_cell.length_a   1.000
_cell.length_b   1.000
_cell.length_c   1.000
_cell.angle_alpha   90.00
_cell.angle_beta   90.00
_cell.angle_gamma   90.00
#
_symmetry.space_group_name_H-M   'P 1'
#
loop_
_entity.id
_entity.type
_entity.pdbx_description
1 polymer ?
#
loop_
_entity_poly.entity_id
_entity_poly.type
_entity_poly.pdbx_seq_one_letter_code
_entity_poly.pdbx_strand_id
1 'polypeptide(L)'
;METSEGKDYSEPVVDSTDSQLVPFNQAVQQYLQCAHQACTAVAVPYGPPPVYNVYNISNPVGIQIQSEGSSMTVDGKDIGKKAEDTKHTATQTGDKSLEGECQRIISHMEILEEEGKWHNYDRFYRKACSHFAENPDILIRIVLENIVAAYYRNDLTDGQQSILRVQELIFQTQDPHHHQAHMLYLKSALFRKEKKYREAENAIVLAQQGLDQLQVGRDTGEIWYNVAALFAQVLNEECTDLEISTSDFQDHATEAFQYAIQHYRQGGEEDESCRNKLRRAHIRHAMSLLGCWSEVRSANRSDDVTEDDLRQAGDSLDEVEKNLWDGIPNRMRYYWHLARSDLFRYRNRLQRALEMAEEALEIAKSSKFPSEVQFAEGRVTLLSKLVSNNSKDRKSDPMFEETFGDDDIATYNCNKTNIVLAFISIAALCLAVCVQYLLYGQQI
;
A
#
# COMPACT_ATOMS: atom_id res chain seq x y z
N MET A 1 -78.97 6.82 35.82
CA MET A 1 -79.31 7.31 34.47
C MET A 1 -78.14 8.17 34.02
N GLU A 2 -77.52 7.76 32.92
CA GLU A 2 -76.39 8.36 32.19
C GLU A 2 -75.02 8.42 32.89
N THR A 3 -74.23 7.38 32.59
CA THR A 3 -72.77 7.28 32.71
C THR A 3 -72.11 7.71 31.40
N SER A 4 -71.07 8.54 31.46
CA SER A 4 -70.24 8.93 30.31
C SER A 4 -69.04 8.01 30.16
N GLU A 5 -68.94 7.31 29.03
CA GLU A 5 -67.78 6.51 28.62
C GLU A 5 -66.72 7.40 27.95
N GLY A 6 -65.52 7.43 28.53
CA GLY A 6 -64.31 7.93 27.89
C GLY A 6 -63.62 6.78 27.14
N LYS A 7 -63.24 7.03 25.87
CA LYS A 7 -62.51 6.07 25.05
C LYS A 7 -61.01 6.18 25.25
N ASP A 8 -60.46 5.00 25.49
CA ASP A 8 -59.07 4.60 25.66
C ASP A 8 -58.36 4.55 24.29
N TYR A 9 -57.16 5.13 24.18
CA TYR A 9 -56.22 4.89 23.09
C TYR A 9 -54.83 4.71 23.70
N SER A 10 -54.46 3.45 23.91
CA SER A 10 -53.13 3.03 24.33
C SER A 10 -52.18 3.01 23.13
N GLU A 11 -51.07 3.75 23.24
CA GLU A 11 -49.89 3.61 22.37
C GLU A 11 -49.13 2.30 22.69
N PRO A 12 -48.57 1.60 21.70
CA PRO A 12 -47.76 0.41 21.95
C PRO A 12 -46.37 0.79 22.48
N VAL A 13 -46.05 0.24 23.65
CA VAL A 13 -44.72 0.18 24.26
C VAL A 13 -43.80 -0.63 23.36
N VAL A 14 -42.76 0.00 22.81
CA VAL A 14 -41.64 -0.68 22.16
C VAL A 14 -40.61 -1.03 23.23
N ASP A 15 -40.45 -2.34 23.45
CA ASP A 15 -39.50 -2.94 24.36
C ASP A 15 -38.06 -2.73 23.84
N SER A 16 -37.32 -1.86 24.51
CA SER A 16 -35.91 -1.59 24.25
C SER A 16 -35.07 -2.74 24.80
N THR A 17 -34.82 -3.77 23.98
CA THR A 17 -33.73 -4.70 24.25
C THR A 17 -32.41 -4.01 23.93
N ASP A 18 -31.76 -3.52 24.99
CA ASP A 18 -30.37 -3.09 25.00
C ASP A 18 -29.50 -4.19 24.36
N SER A 19 -29.16 -4.00 23.09
CA SER A 19 -28.03 -4.69 22.47
C SER A 19 -26.77 -4.09 23.09
N GLN A 20 -26.38 -4.62 24.25
CA GLN A 20 -25.10 -4.29 24.86
C GLN A 20 -23.99 -4.68 23.87
N LEU A 21 -23.37 -3.64 23.29
CA LEU A 21 -22.13 -3.75 22.55
C LEU A 21 -21.10 -4.41 23.45
N VAL A 22 -20.67 -5.61 23.06
CA VAL A 22 -19.52 -6.27 23.67
C VAL A 22 -18.29 -5.40 23.39
N PRO A 23 -17.55 -4.94 24.42
CA PRO A 23 -16.34 -4.16 24.22
C PRO A 23 -15.33 -4.95 23.38
N PHE A 24 -14.68 -4.27 22.43
CA PHE A 24 -13.70 -4.82 21.47
C PHE A 24 -12.66 -5.78 22.12
N ASN A 25 -12.26 -5.50 23.36
CA ASN A 25 -11.34 -6.33 24.15
C ASN A 25 -11.82 -7.77 24.38
N GLN A 26 -13.14 -8.02 24.46
CA GLN A 26 -13.68 -9.38 24.62
C GLN A 26 -13.68 -10.17 23.31
N ALA A 27 -13.80 -9.51 22.15
CA ALA A 27 -13.75 -10.17 20.85
C ALA A 27 -12.31 -10.63 20.50
N VAL A 28 -11.30 -9.83 20.87
CA VAL A 28 -9.87 -10.18 20.70
C VAL A 28 -9.47 -11.32 21.65
N GLN A 29 -9.95 -11.33 22.90
CA GLN A 29 -9.69 -12.45 23.81
C GLN A 29 -10.41 -13.76 23.41
N GLN A 30 -11.61 -13.68 22.83
CA GLN A 30 -12.28 -14.85 22.24
C GLN A 30 -11.53 -15.38 21.02
N TYR A 31 -10.89 -14.51 20.23
CA TYR A 31 -10.07 -14.90 19.09
C TYR A 31 -8.78 -15.63 19.52
N LEU A 32 -8.10 -15.15 20.57
CA LEU A 32 -6.91 -15.78 21.14
C LEU A 32 -7.21 -17.13 21.83
N GLN A 33 -8.38 -17.28 22.48
CA GLN A 33 -8.79 -18.56 23.07
C GLN A 33 -9.07 -19.65 22.02
N CYS A 34 -9.64 -19.28 20.86
CA CYS A 34 -9.88 -20.24 19.78
C CYS A 34 -8.58 -20.68 19.07
N ALA A 35 -7.58 -19.81 18.94
CA ALA A 35 -6.29 -20.17 18.36
C ALA A 35 -5.47 -21.13 19.24
N HIS A 36 -5.68 -21.15 20.55
CA HIS A 36 -4.94 -22.01 21.50
C HIS A 36 -5.66 -23.32 21.88
N GLN A 37 -6.95 -23.50 21.57
CA GLN A 37 -7.69 -24.71 21.93
C GLN A 37 -7.71 -25.81 20.85
N ALA A 38 -6.93 -25.68 19.77
CA ALA A 38 -6.78 -26.73 18.76
C ALA A 38 -5.99 -27.96 19.25
N CYS A 39 -5.52 -28.00 20.51
CA CYS A 39 -4.90 -29.18 21.11
C CYS A 39 -5.26 -29.31 22.60
N THR A 40 -6.48 -29.75 22.91
CA THR A 40 -6.82 -30.74 23.96
C THR A 40 -8.34 -30.80 24.13
N ALA A 41 -8.90 -32.00 24.00
CA ALA A 41 -10.32 -32.24 24.23
C ALA A 41 -10.65 -32.09 25.72
N VAL A 42 -11.40 -31.05 26.08
CA VAL A 42 -12.15 -31.00 27.33
C VAL A 42 -13.56 -30.50 27.02
N ALA A 43 -14.55 -31.33 27.33
CA ALA A 43 -15.96 -31.00 27.19
C ALA A 43 -16.36 -29.96 28.25
N VAL A 44 -16.93 -28.83 27.80
CA VAL A 44 -17.51 -27.77 28.64
C VAL A 44 -18.92 -27.47 28.08
N PRO A 45 -19.94 -27.20 28.93
CA PRO A 45 -21.33 -27.46 28.57
C PRO A 45 -21.95 -26.36 27.69
N TYR A 46 -22.89 -26.82 26.87
CA TYR A 46 -23.77 -26.10 25.94
C TYR A 46 -24.09 -24.64 26.31
N GLY A 47 -23.40 -23.71 25.62
CA GLY A 47 -23.95 -22.41 25.27
C GLY A 47 -24.48 -22.43 23.82
N PRO A 48 -25.33 -21.47 23.41
CA PRO A 48 -25.76 -21.35 22.02
C PRO A 48 -24.54 -21.22 21.09
N PRO A 49 -24.59 -21.81 19.89
CA PRO A 49 -23.44 -21.83 18.99
C PRO A 49 -23.02 -20.40 18.63
N PRO A 50 -21.72 -20.09 18.61
CA PRO A 50 -21.24 -18.79 18.13
C PRO A 50 -21.71 -18.56 16.69
N VAL A 51 -22.32 -17.41 16.44
CA VAL A 51 -22.69 -16.95 15.10
C VAL A 51 -21.41 -16.47 14.42
N TYR A 52 -20.90 -17.25 13.48
CA TYR A 52 -19.77 -16.84 12.63
C TYR A 52 -20.28 -15.97 11.48
N ASN A 53 -19.64 -14.83 11.24
CA ASN A 53 -19.86 -14.07 10.01
C ASN A 53 -19.16 -14.80 8.85
N VAL A 54 -19.88 -15.68 8.17
CA VAL A 54 -19.38 -16.36 6.97
C VAL A 54 -19.54 -15.41 5.79
N TYR A 55 -18.46 -14.78 5.38
CA TYR A 55 -18.41 -13.99 4.15
C TYR A 55 -17.92 -14.88 3.00
N ASN A 56 -18.66 -14.88 1.88
CA ASN A 56 -18.32 -15.66 0.70
C ASN A 56 -18.17 -14.70 -0.49
N ILE A 57 -17.01 -14.73 -1.15
CA ILE A 57 -16.76 -13.96 -2.38
C ILE A 57 -17.84 -14.21 -3.45
N SER A 58 -18.47 -15.40 -3.47
CA SER A 58 -19.57 -15.73 -4.38
C SER A 58 -20.93 -15.09 -4.02
N ASN A 59 -21.05 -14.37 -2.90
CA ASN A 59 -22.27 -13.68 -2.47
C ASN A 59 -21.99 -12.21 -2.11
N PRO A 60 -21.94 -11.30 -3.10
CA PRO A 60 -21.45 -9.93 -2.94
C PRO A 60 -22.42 -8.95 -2.23
N VAL A 61 -23.65 -9.38 -1.89
CA VAL A 61 -24.74 -8.47 -1.45
C VAL A 61 -24.93 -8.43 0.07
N GLY A 62 -24.06 -9.06 0.86
CA GLY A 62 -24.16 -8.98 2.33
C GLY A 62 -25.39 -9.69 2.90
N ILE A 63 -25.90 -10.74 2.23
CA ILE A 63 -26.85 -11.65 2.85
C ILE A 63 -26.07 -12.56 3.77
N GLN A 64 -26.27 -12.38 5.08
CA GLN A 64 -25.77 -13.27 6.13
C GLN A 64 -26.26 -14.70 5.85
N ILE A 65 -25.34 -15.60 5.50
CA ILE A 65 -25.69 -17.03 5.36
C ILE A 65 -25.69 -17.61 6.77
N GLN A 66 -26.85 -18.01 7.28
CA GLN A 66 -26.92 -18.85 8.47
C GLN A 66 -26.31 -20.20 8.12
N SER A 67 -25.08 -20.43 8.57
CA SER A 67 -24.42 -21.73 8.48
C SER A 67 -24.87 -22.58 9.67
N GLU A 68 -25.76 -23.55 9.44
CA GLU A 68 -25.94 -24.67 10.36
C GLU A 68 -24.67 -25.52 10.33
N GLY A 69 -24.00 -25.61 11.48
CA GLY A 69 -22.66 -26.16 11.60
C GLY A 69 -22.52 -27.55 11.01
N SER A 70 -21.66 -27.67 9.98
CA SER A 70 -20.98 -28.91 9.65
C SER A 70 -19.50 -28.61 9.55
N SER A 71 -18.76 -29.17 10.50
CA SER A 71 -17.31 -29.08 10.65
C SER A 71 -16.60 -29.47 9.35
N MET A 72 -15.98 -28.49 8.67
CA MET A 72 -14.86 -28.74 7.78
C MET A 72 -13.62 -28.16 8.44
N THR A 73 -12.90 -29.02 9.18
CA THR A 73 -11.54 -28.74 9.61
C THR A 73 -10.65 -28.74 8.36
N VAL A 74 -10.25 -27.55 7.92
CA VAL A 74 -9.11 -27.40 7.00
C VAL A 74 -7.90 -27.09 7.88
N ASP A 75 -6.99 -28.04 7.98
CA ASP A 75 -5.72 -27.89 8.68
C ASP A 75 -4.86 -26.82 7.98
N GLY A 76 -4.61 -25.69 8.67
CA GLY A 76 -3.79 -24.57 8.19
C GLY A 76 -2.31 -24.90 7.93
N LYS A 77 -1.87 -26.14 8.15
CA LYS A 77 -0.52 -26.62 7.81
C LYS A 77 -0.38 -27.13 6.38
N ASP A 78 -1.47 -27.31 5.65
CA ASP A 78 -1.46 -27.84 4.27
C ASP A 78 -1.48 -26.77 3.17
N ILE A 79 -1.58 -25.49 3.53
CA ILE A 79 -1.62 -24.37 2.56
C ILE A 79 -0.22 -24.06 2.01
N GLY A 80 0.83 -24.22 2.83
CA GLY A 80 2.21 -23.93 2.44
C GLY A 80 2.89 -24.98 1.54
N LYS A 81 2.34 -26.20 1.43
CA LYS A 81 2.95 -27.30 0.65
C LYS A 81 2.24 -27.65 -0.67
N LYS A 82 1.01 -27.17 -0.88
CA LYS A 82 0.28 -27.40 -2.15
C LYS A 82 0.55 -26.35 -3.23
N ALA A 83 1.26 -25.27 -2.90
CA ALA A 83 1.63 -24.23 -3.86
C ALA A 83 2.76 -24.66 -4.83
N GLU A 84 3.60 -25.65 -4.49
CA GLU A 84 4.70 -26.08 -5.37
C GLU A 84 4.31 -27.12 -6.43
N ASP A 85 3.26 -27.92 -6.20
CA ASP A 85 2.92 -29.05 -7.10
C ASP A 85 1.68 -28.83 -7.97
N THR A 86 1.03 -27.67 -7.88
CA THR A 86 -0.19 -27.40 -8.65
C THR A 86 0.10 -26.47 -9.82
N LYS A 87 0.67 -27.01 -10.90
CA LYS A 87 0.50 -26.46 -12.26
C LYS A 87 -0.98 -26.60 -12.67
N HIS A 88 -1.87 -25.89 -11.99
CA HIS A 88 -3.20 -25.64 -12.54
C HIS A 88 -3.08 -24.41 -13.41
N THR A 89 -3.12 -24.68 -14.72
CA THR A 89 -3.54 -23.74 -15.75
C THR A 89 -4.83 -23.06 -15.30
N ALA A 90 -4.70 -21.88 -14.69
CA ALA A 90 -5.70 -20.84 -14.82
C ALA A 90 -5.88 -20.65 -16.34
N THR A 91 -6.97 -21.17 -16.87
CA THR A 91 -7.30 -21.01 -18.27
C THR A 91 -7.50 -19.53 -18.52
N GLN A 92 -6.51 -18.87 -19.14
CA GLN A 92 -6.72 -17.62 -19.86
C GLN A 92 -7.81 -17.87 -20.91
N THR A 93 -9.05 -17.64 -20.53
CA THR A 93 -10.19 -17.55 -21.45
C THR A 93 -10.31 -16.16 -22.07
N GLY A 94 -9.41 -15.22 -21.68
CA GLY A 94 -9.32 -13.88 -22.22
C GLY A 94 -8.72 -13.84 -23.62
N ASP A 95 -9.34 -13.06 -24.51
CA ASP A 95 -8.73 -12.66 -25.77
C ASP A 95 -7.45 -11.87 -25.48
N LYS A 96 -6.29 -12.43 -25.86
CA LYS A 96 -4.97 -11.80 -25.68
C LYS A 96 -4.89 -10.39 -26.28
N SER A 97 -5.72 -10.08 -27.29
CA SER A 97 -5.83 -8.74 -27.86
C SER A 97 -6.47 -7.75 -26.89
N LEU A 98 -7.53 -8.16 -26.19
CA LEU A 98 -8.22 -7.35 -25.17
C LEU A 98 -7.31 -7.07 -23.98
N GLU A 99 -6.53 -8.06 -23.56
CA GLU A 99 -5.60 -7.92 -22.45
C GLU A 99 -4.45 -6.93 -22.77
N GLY A 100 -3.89 -6.99 -23.98
CA GLY A 100 -2.90 -6.02 -24.44
C GLY A 100 -3.44 -4.60 -24.56
N GLU A 101 -4.70 -4.43 -24.96
CA GLU A 101 -5.35 -3.11 -25.02
C GLU A 101 -5.64 -2.56 -23.62
N CYS A 102 -6.17 -3.39 -22.72
CA CYS A 102 -6.37 -3.04 -21.32
C CYS A 102 -5.06 -2.59 -20.68
N GLN A 103 -3.98 -3.38 -20.82
CA GLN A 103 -2.68 -3.04 -20.22
C GLN A 103 -2.17 -1.67 -20.67
N ARG A 104 -2.32 -1.31 -21.96
CA ARG A 104 -1.90 0.01 -22.47
C ARG A 104 -2.70 1.15 -21.85
N ILE A 105 -4.01 0.99 -21.71
CA ILE A 105 -4.91 1.99 -21.13
C ILE A 105 -4.55 2.21 -19.67
N ILE A 106 -4.44 1.13 -18.91
CA ILE A 106 -4.14 1.15 -17.49
C ILE A 106 -2.76 1.75 -17.24
N SER A 107 -1.73 1.32 -17.98
CA SER A 107 -0.38 1.89 -17.87
C SER A 107 -0.37 3.40 -18.11
N HIS A 108 -1.16 3.89 -19.08
CA HIS A 108 -1.26 5.32 -19.34
C HIS A 108 -1.95 6.08 -18.20
N MET A 109 -3.00 5.50 -17.62
CA MET A 109 -3.70 6.05 -16.45
C MET A 109 -2.77 6.15 -15.24
N GLU A 110 -2.04 5.08 -14.94
CA GLU A 110 -1.06 5.05 -13.83
C GLU A 110 0.01 6.13 -13.96
N ILE A 111 0.56 6.36 -15.17
CA ILE A 111 1.52 7.43 -15.42
C ILE A 111 0.91 8.80 -15.06
N LEU A 112 -0.31 9.06 -15.53
CA LEU A 112 -0.97 10.34 -15.27
C LEU A 112 -1.30 10.54 -13.78
N GLU A 113 -1.63 9.46 -13.07
CA GLU A 113 -1.88 9.46 -11.62
C GLU A 113 -0.62 9.75 -10.82
N GLU A 114 0.48 9.05 -11.10
CA GLU A 114 1.76 9.20 -10.39
C GLU A 114 2.39 10.58 -10.63
N GLU A 115 2.11 11.21 -11.78
CA GLU A 115 2.54 12.58 -12.08
C GLU A 115 1.55 13.67 -11.60
N GLY A 116 0.39 13.28 -11.05
CA GLY A 116 -0.66 14.20 -10.63
C GLY A 116 -1.23 15.06 -11.78
N LYS A 117 -1.23 14.53 -13.02
CA LYS A 117 -1.75 15.21 -14.23
C LYS A 117 -3.27 15.06 -14.33
N TRP A 118 -4.00 15.42 -13.28
CA TRP A 118 -5.44 15.18 -13.11
C TRP A 118 -6.32 15.67 -14.27
N HIS A 119 -6.05 16.85 -14.82
CA HIS A 119 -6.83 17.34 -15.97
C HIS A 119 -6.70 16.47 -17.23
N ASN A 120 -5.49 15.95 -17.48
CA ASN A 120 -5.26 15.04 -18.59
C ASN A 120 -5.88 13.67 -18.30
N TYR A 121 -5.79 13.22 -17.05
CA TYR A 121 -6.44 12.02 -16.55
C TYR A 121 -7.96 12.06 -16.78
N ASP A 122 -8.66 13.07 -16.26
CA ASP A 122 -10.13 13.19 -16.37
C ASP A 122 -10.59 13.30 -17.84
N ARG A 123 -9.76 13.90 -18.71
CA ARG A 123 -10.01 13.95 -20.15
C ARG A 123 -9.86 12.57 -20.79
N PHE A 124 -8.80 11.84 -20.45
CA PHE A 124 -8.54 10.51 -20.96
C PHE A 124 -9.59 9.52 -20.47
N TYR A 125 -9.85 9.47 -19.16
CA TYR A 125 -10.87 8.64 -18.53
C TYR A 125 -12.24 8.78 -19.20
N ARG A 126 -12.74 10.00 -19.39
CA ARG A 126 -14.04 10.22 -20.06
C ARG A 126 -14.06 9.68 -21.49
N LYS A 127 -12.99 9.90 -22.26
CA LYS A 127 -12.89 9.38 -23.62
C LYS A 127 -12.83 7.85 -23.64
N ALA A 128 -12.05 7.25 -22.75
CA ALA A 128 -11.90 5.80 -22.65
C ALA A 128 -13.24 5.16 -22.24
N CYS A 129 -13.92 5.68 -21.23
CA CYS A 129 -15.26 5.23 -20.83
C CYS A 129 -16.28 5.31 -21.98
N SER A 130 -16.28 6.38 -22.78
CA SER A 130 -17.16 6.47 -23.95
C SER A 130 -16.77 5.50 -25.07
N HIS A 131 -15.48 5.28 -25.27
CA HIS A 131 -14.99 4.39 -26.33
C HIS A 131 -15.27 2.92 -26.05
N PHE A 132 -15.13 2.50 -24.78
CA PHE A 132 -15.31 1.12 -24.33
C PHE A 132 -16.66 0.88 -23.65
N ALA A 133 -17.67 1.73 -23.90
CA ALA A 133 -18.98 1.61 -23.26
C ALA A 133 -19.65 0.24 -23.47
N GLU A 134 -19.41 -0.38 -24.62
CA GLU A 134 -19.96 -1.68 -25.01
C GLU A 134 -19.02 -2.86 -24.69
N ASN A 135 -17.91 -2.61 -23.98
CA ASN A 135 -16.96 -3.63 -23.56
C ASN A 135 -16.81 -3.61 -22.02
N PRO A 136 -17.66 -4.37 -21.30
CA PRO A 136 -17.70 -4.35 -19.83
C PRO A 136 -16.37 -4.70 -19.17
N ASP A 137 -15.62 -5.67 -19.68
CA ASP A 137 -14.34 -6.09 -19.09
C ASP A 137 -13.29 -4.97 -19.10
N ILE A 138 -13.15 -4.25 -20.23
CA ILE A 138 -12.24 -3.08 -20.31
C ILE A 138 -12.80 -1.90 -19.51
N LEU A 139 -14.11 -1.64 -19.61
CA LEU A 139 -14.74 -0.53 -18.91
C LEU A 139 -14.59 -0.64 -17.40
N ILE A 140 -14.78 -1.84 -16.83
CA ILE A 140 -14.58 -2.08 -15.41
C ILE A 140 -13.14 -1.74 -15.01
N ARG A 141 -12.13 -2.18 -15.78
CA ARG A 141 -10.72 -1.86 -15.49
C ARG A 141 -10.45 -0.36 -15.48
N ILE A 142 -11.01 0.37 -16.44
CA ILE A 142 -10.92 1.84 -16.48
C ILE A 142 -11.55 2.47 -15.23
N VAL A 143 -12.72 1.99 -14.80
CA VAL A 143 -13.40 2.50 -13.61
C VAL A 143 -12.65 2.14 -12.32
N LEU A 144 -12.01 0.97 -12.27
CA LEU A 144 -11.18 0.54 -11.14
C LEU A 144 -9.98 1.49 -10.93
N GLU A 145 -9.28 1.88 -11.99
CA GLU A 145 -8.21 2.88 -11.87
C GLU A 145 -8.75 4.26 -11.44
N ASN A 146 -9.98 4.63 -11.82
CA ASN A 146 -10.59 5.87 -11.31
C ASN A 146 -10.78 5.84 -9.79
N ILE A 147 -10.96 4.66 -9.17
CA ILE A 147 -10.97 4.54 -7.69
C ILE A 147 -9.58 4.84 -7.11
N VAL A 148 -8.50 4.41 -7.77
CA VAL A 148 -7.12 4.71 -7.36
C VAL A 148 -6.86 6.21 -7.46
N ALA A 149 -7.23 6.84 -8.58
CA ALA A 149 -7.13 8.29 -8.73
C ALA A 149 -7.94 9.06 -7.69
N ALA A 150 -9.17 8.62 -7.40
CA ALA A 150 -10.01 9.18 -6.34
C ALA A 150 -9.33 9.08 -4.96
N TYR A 151 -8.73 7.91 -4.63
CA TYR A 151 -7.96 7.72 -3.41
C TYR A 151 -6.78 8.69 -3.31
N TYR A 152 -6.04 8.91 -4.40
CA TYR A 152 -4.92 9.86 -4.44
C TYR A 152 -5.35 11.32 -4.32
N ARG A 153 -6.48 11.70 -4.93
CA ARG A 153 -7.07 13.05 -4.81
C ARG A 153 -7.78 13.30 -3.48
N ASN A 154 -7.93 12.27 -2.64
CA ASN A 154 -8.75 12.30 -1.44
C ASN A 154 -10.22 12.64 -1.74
N ASP A 155 -10.71 12.25 -2.93
CA ASP A 155 -12.10 12.40 -3.35
C ASP A 155 -12.85 11.09 -3.10
N LEU A 156 -13.16 10.83 -1.83
CA LEU A 156 -13.75 9.55 -1.41
C LEU A 156 -15.16 9.36 -1.95
N THR A 157 -15.87 10.46 -2.24
CA THR A 157 -17.19 10.42 -2.86
C THR A 157 -17.11 9.87 -4.29
N ASP A 158 -16.19 10.39 -5.12
CA ASP A 158 -15.98 9.87 -6.49
C ASP A 158 -15.52 8.41 -6.48
N GLY A 159 -14.67 8.04 -5.51
CA GLY A 159 -14.26 6.65 -5.30
C GLY A 159 -15.43 5.72 -5.02
N GLN A 160 -16.34 6.10 -4.11
CA GLN A 160 -17.54 5.30 -3.80
C GLN A 160 -18.52 5.22 -4.98
N GLN A 161 -18.69 6.31 -5.75
CA GLN A 161 -19.49 6.27 -6.98
C GLN A 161 -18.89 5.31 -8.02
N SER A 162 -17.57 5.27 -8.13
CA SER A 162 -16.86 4.34 -9.03
C SER A 162 -17.02 2.89 -8.57
N ILE A 163 -17.02 2.60 -7.26
CA ILE A 163 -17.35 1.27 -6.72
C ILE A 163 -18.76 0.83 -7.13
N LEU A 164 -19.77 1.69 -6.94
CA LEU A 164 -21.15 1.39 -7.33
C LEU A 164 -21.25 1.07 -8.83
N ARG A 165 -20.57 1.86 -9.66
CA ARG A 165 -20.51 1.62 -11.10
C ARG A 165 -19.88 0.27 -11.45
N VAL A 166 -18.81 -0.15 -10.77
CA VAL A 166 -18.23 -1.49 -10.98
C VAL A 166 -19.23 -2.58 -10.60
N GLN A 167 -19.94 -2.43 -9.47
CA GLN A 167 -20.95 -3.41 -9.04
C GLN A 167 -22.10 -3.57 -10.04
N GLU A 168 -22.50 -2.49 -10.72
CA GLU A 168 -23.50 -2.54 -11.78
C GLU A 168 -22.99 -3.27 -13.04
N LEU A 169 -21.72 -3.05 -13.40
CA LEU A 169 -21.10 -3.62 -14.59
C LEU A 169 -20.69 -5.09 -14.40
N ILE A 170 -20.46 -5.55 -13.16
CA ILE A 170 -19.90 -6.87 -12.88
C ILE A 170 -20.76 -8.02 -13.40
N PHE A 171 -22.08 -7.80 -13.55
CA PHE A 171 -23.01 -8.80 -14.09
C PHE A 171 -22.95 -8.93 -15.61
N GLN A 172 -22.20 -8.06 -16.28
CA GLN A 172 -22.11 -7.97 -17.75
C GLN A 172 -20.75 -8.47 -18.28
N THR A 173 -19.83 -8.78 -17.37
CA THR A 173 -18.43 -9.10 -17.65
C THR A 173 -18.24 -10.61 -17.80
N GLN A 174 -17.20 -11.05 -18.52
CA GLN A 174 -16.88 -12.48 -18.64
C GLN A 174 -16.10 -13.03 -17.44
N ASP A 175 -15.48 -12.15 -16.65
CA ASP A 175 -14.66 -12.52 -15.49
C ASP A 175 -15.10 -11.80 -14.19
N PRO A 176 -16.30 -12.11 -13.66
CA PRO A 176 -16.85 -11.39 -12.51
C PRO A 176 -16.01 -11.57 -11.24
N HIS A 177 -15.41 -12.74 -11.05
CA HIS A 177 -14.62 -13.05 -9.85
C HIS A 177 -13.33 -12.22 -9.79
N HIS A 178 -12.62 -12.08 -10.91
CA HIS A 178 -11.42 -11.26 -10.97
C HIS A 178 -11.73 -9.80 -10.68
N HIS A 179 -12.71 -9.23 -11.37
CA HIS A 179 -13.11 -7.84 -11.16
C HIS A 179 -13.63 -7.59 -9.75
N GLN A 180 -14.31 -8.57 -9.15
CA GLN A 180 -14.80 -8.47 -7.78
C GLN A 180 -13.67 -8.42 -6.77
N ALA A 181 -12.69 -9.32 -6.87
CA ALA A 181 -11.51 -9.31 -6.01
C ALA A 181 -10.76 -7.97 -6.13
N HIS A 182 -10.63 -7.45 -7.36
CA HIS A 182 -9.97 -6.16 -7.60
C HIS A 182 -10.73 -5.00 -6.95
N MET A 183 -12.03 -4.92 -7.17
CA MET A 183 -12.89 -3.92 -6.54
C MET A 183 -12.81 -3.97 -5.01
N LEU A 184 -12.77 -5.17 -4.42
CA LEU A 184 -12.77 -5.36 -2.97
C LEU A 184 -11.51 -4.82 -2.30
N TYR A 185 -10.31 -5.04 -2.86
CA TYR A 185 -9.10 -4.47 -2.27
C TYR A 185 -9.07 -2.93 -2.41
N LEU A 186 -9.61 -2.37 -3.50
CA LEU A 186 -9.73 -0.92 -3.66
C LEU A 186 -10.75 -0.32 -2.68
N LYS A 187 -11.87 -1.04 -2.44
CA LYS A 187 -12.85 -0.68 -1.41
C LYS A 187 -12.22 -0.68 -0.03
N SER A 188 -11.37 -1.66 0.26
CA SER A 188 -10.57 -1.67 1.50
C SER A 188 -9.71 -0.41 1.59
N ALA A 189 -8.98 -0.04 0.54
CA ALA A 189 -8.16 1.17 0.53
C ALA A 189 -8.97 2.45 0.81
N LEU A 190 -10.15 2.61 0.21
CA LEU A 190 -11.04 3.74 0.51
C LEU A 190 -11.49 3.75 1.96
N PHE A 191 -11.93 2.61 2.51
CA PHE A 191 -12.34 2.51 3.91
C PHE A 191 -11.19 2.84 4.89
N ARG A 192 -9.96 2.42 4.59
CA ARG A 192 -8.78 2.83 5.38
C ARG A 192 -8.58 4.35 5.37
N LYS A 193 -8.79 4.99 4.22
CA LYS A 193 -8.70 6.45 4.08
C LYS A 193 -9.77 7.16 4.90
N GLU A 194 -10.96 6.56 5.01
CA GLU A 194 -12.07 7.00 5.87
C GLU A 194 -11.90 6.62 7.35
N LYS A 195 -10.82 5.91 7.71
CA LYS A 195 -10.57 5.34 9.05
C LYS A 195 -11.64 4.33 9.52
N LYS A 196 -12.29 3.67 8.58
CA LYS A 196 -13.25 2.57 8.80
C LYS A 196 -12.51 1.24 8.74
N TYR A 197 -11.64 0.98 9.72
CA TYR A 197 -10.68 -0.14 9.65
C TYR A 197 -11.34 -1.51 9.65
N ARG A 198 -12.45 -1.69 10.37
CA ARG A 198 -13.20 -2.95 10.38
C ARG A 198 -13.81 -3.26 9.01
N GLU A 199 -14.39 -2.27 8.35
CA GLU A 199 -14.93 -2.40 7.01
C GLU A 199 -13.82 -2.63 5.98
N ALA A 200 -12.67 -1.99 6.16
CA ALA A 200 -11.48 -2.23 5.35
C ALA A 200 -10.97 -3.67 5.48
N GLU A 201 -10.93 -4.19 6.71
CA GLU A 201 -10.55 -5.58 6.99
C GLU A 201 -11.52 -6.56 6.35
N ASN A 202 -12.83 -6.38 6.55
CA ASN A 202 -13.84 -7.25 5.94
C ASN A 202 -13.71 -7.28 4.41
N ALA A 203 -13.47 -6.12 3.79
CA ALA A 203 -13.30 -6.02 2.34
C ALA A 203 -12.03 -6.74 1.86
N ILE A 204 -10.91 -6.63 2.57
CA ILE A 204 -9.66 -7.26 2.14
C ILE A 204 -9.66 -8.78 2.38
N VAL A 205 -10.27 -9.26 3.47
CA VAL A 205 -10.48 -10.69 3.71
C VAL A 205 -11.30 -11.31 2.59
N LEU A 206 -12.36 -10.61 2.14
CA LEU A 206 -13.14 -11.04 0.98
C LEU A 206 -12.32 -11.04 -0.32
N ALA A 207 -11.44 -10.06 -0.53
CA ALA A 207 -10.56 -10.06 -1.69
C ALA A 207 -9.58 -11.25 -1.68
N GLN A 208 -9.04 -11.60 -0.50
CA GLN A 208 -8.10 -12.72 -0.34
C GLN A 208 -8.73 -14.08 -0.69
N GLN A 209 -10.03 -14.27 -0.48
CA GLN A 209 -10.75 -15.48 -0.91
C GLN A 209 -10.71 -15.69 -2.42
N GLY A 210 -10.43 -14.64 -3.21
CA GLY A 210 -10.30 -14.71 -4.66
C GLY A 210 -8.91 -15.09 -5.14
N LEU A 211 -7.89 -15.17 -4.27
CA LEU A 211 -6.48 -15.37 -4.67
C LEU A 211 -6.29 -16.63 -5.53
N ASP A 212 -6.93 -17.73 -5.14
CA ASP A 212 -6.82 -19.02 -5.85
C ASP A 212 -7.38 -18.99 -7.28
N GLN A 213 -8.18 -17.98 -7.61
CA GLN A 213 -8.81 -17.81 -8.91
C GLN A 213 -8.04 -16.81 -9.79
N LEU A 214 -7.05 -16.12 -9.24
CA LEU A 214 -6.29 -15.09 -9.91
C LEU A 214 -4.94 -15.60 -10.37
N GLN A 215 -4.47 -15.09 -11.51
CA GLN A 215 -3.08 -15.27 -11.89
C GLN A 215 -2.16 -14.55 -10.91
N VAL A 216 -1.10 -15.23 -10.48
CA VAL A 216 -0.07 -14.62 -9.64
C VAL A 216 0.64 -13.51 -10.42
N GLY A 217 0.75 -12.32 -9.82
CA GLY A 217 1.24 -11.12 -10.49
C GLY A 217 0.66 -9.84 -9.90
N ARG A 218 0.27 -8.91 -10.78
CA ARG A 218 -0.24 -7.57 -10.45
C ARG A 218 -1.35 -7.58 -9.40
N ASP A 219 -2.47 -8.24 -9.69
CA ASP A 219 -3.68 -8.12 -8.85
C ASP A 219 -3.54 -8.85 -7.51
N THR A 220 -2.95 -10.05 -7.51
CA THR A 220 -2.67 -10.77 -6.26
C THR A 220 -1.66 -10.02 -5.40
N GLY A 221 -0.67 -9.36 -6.00
CA GLY A 221 0.26 -8.47 -5.29
C GLY A 221 -0.44 -7.24 -4.71
N GLU A 222 -1.43 -6.66 -5.40
CA GLU A 222 -2.22 -5.53 -4.87
C GLU A 222 -3.08 -5.93 -3.68
N ILE A 223 -3.65 -7.14 -3.68
CA ILE A 223 -4.38 -7.66 -2.52
C ILE A 223 -3.45 -7.72 -1.31
N TRP A 224 -2.29 -8.38 -1.44
CA TRP A 224 -1.31 -8.45 -0.34
C TRP A 224 -0.77 -7.09 0.09
N TYR A 225 -0.52 -6.19 -0.86
CA TYR A 225 -0.10 -4.83 -0.55
C TYR A 225 -1.15 -4.08 0.28
N ASN A 226 -2.44 -4.25 -0.03
CA ASN A 226 -3.52 -3.60 0.73
C ASN A 226 -3.75 -4.24 2.10
N VAL A 227 -3.52 -5.55 2.25
CA VAL A 227 -3.43 -6.21 3.58
C VAL A 227 -2.33 -5.55 4.40
N ALA A 228 -1.12 -5.45 3.85
CA ALA A 228 0.02 -4.85 4.54
C ALA A 228 -0.23 -3.38 4.93
N ALA A 229 -0.78 -2.61 4.00
CA ALA A 229 -1.11 -1.20 4.23
C ALA A 229 -2.21 -1.00 5.29
N LEU A 230 -3.15 -1.94 5.44
CA LEU A 230 -4.14 -1.92 6.52
C LEU A 230 -3.47 -2.02 7.88
N PHE A 231 -2.73 -3.09 8.11
CA PHE A 231 -2.08 -3.33 9.39
C PHE A 231 -1.06 -2.23 9.73
N ALA A 232 -0.27 -1.78 8.75
CA ALA A 232 0.64 -0.66 8.94
C ALA A 232 -0.10 0.63 9.33
N GLN A 233 -1.26 0.94 8.74
CA GLN A 233 -2.00 2.15 9.09
C GLN A 233 -2.66 2.07 10.47
N VAL A 234 -3.23 0.92 10.85
CA VAL A 234 -3.79 0.70 12.19
C VAL A 234 -2.72 0.89 13.26
N LEU A 235 -1.53 0.31 13.06
CA LEU A 235 -0.38 0.52 13.93
C LEU A 235 -0.05 2.01 14.09
N ASN A 236 -0.08 2.77 13.01
CA ASN A 236 0.27 4.19 12.99
C ASN A 236 -0.78 5.14 13.58
N GLU A 237 -2.05 4.76 13.60
CA GLU A 237 -3.14 5.65 14.00
C GLU A 237 -3.81 5.25 15.31
N GLU A 238 -4.00 3.96 15.59
CA GLU A 238 -4.85 3.49 16.70
C GLU A 238 -4.07 2.92 17.89
N CYS A 239 -2.85 2.42 17.69
CA CYS A 239 -2.05 1.80 18.76
C CYS A 239 -1.33 2.81 19.69
N THR A 240 -1.95 3.95 20.01
CA THR A 240 -1.46 4.83 21.10
C THR A 240 -1.93 4.39 22.49
N ASP A 241 -3.08 3.71 22.58
CA ASP A 241 -3.74 3.46 23.89
C ASP A 241 -4.22 2.01 24.09
N LEU A 242 -3.95 1.10 23.16
CA LEU A 242 -4.47 -0.28 23.21
C LEU A 242 -3.38 -1.28 23.62
N GLU A 243 -3.66 -2.11 24.63
CA GLU A 243 -2.90 -3.31 25.05
C GLU A 243 -2.87 -4.43 23.97
N ILE A 244 -3.15 -4.08 22.72
CA ILE A 244 -3.02 -4.99 21.59
C ILE A 244 -1.54 -5.22 21.36
N SER A 245 -1.15 -6.48 21.22
CA SER A 245 0.22 -6.88 20.90
C SER A 245 0.62 -6.20 19.59
N THR A 246 1.36 -5.11 19.70
CA THR A 246 1.88 -4.32 18.57
C THR A 246 2.77 -5.18 17.67
N SER A 247 3.37 -6.25 18.20
CA SER A 247 4.14 -7.23 17.45
C SER A 247 3.28 -7.97 16.42
N ASP A 248 2.07 -8.41 16.78
CA ASP A 248 1.26 -9.26 15.89
C ASP A 248 0.85 -8.49 14.64
N PHE A 249 0.43 -7.23 14.79
CA PHE A 249 0.11 -6.35 13.67
C PHE A 249 1.34 -6.04 12.81
N GLN A 250 2.52 -5.89 13.43
CA GLN A 250 3.77 -5.64 12.72
C GLN A 250 4.21 -6.85 11.91
N ASP A 251 4.09 -8.05 12.48
CA ASP A 251 4.38 -9.32 11.81
C ASP A 251 3.47 -9.52 10.60
N HIS A 252 2.16 -9.31 10.76
CA HIS A 252 1.20 -9.41 9.65
C HIS A 252 1.47 -8.40 8.55
N ALA A 253 1.79 -7.14 8.90
CA ALA A 253 2.14 -6.13 7.92
C ALA A 253 3.40 -6.52 7.13
N THR A 254 4.43 -7.00 7.83
CA THR A 254 5.71 -7.41 7.26
C THR A 254 5.54 -8.60 6.32
N GLU A 255 4.88 -9.66 6.77
CA GLU A 255 4.62 -10.86 5.97
C GLU A 255 3.80 -10.51 4.70
N ALA A 256 2.75 -9.70 4.84
CA ALA A 256 1.93 -9.28 3.70
C ALA A 256 2.71 -8.43 2.69
N PHE A 257 3.63 -7.56 3.13
CA PHE A 257 4.52 -6.84 2.22
C PHE A 257 5.47 -7.79 1.48
N GLN A 258 6.00 -8.81 2.16
CA GLN A 258 6.86 -9.82 1.54
C GLN A 258 6.11 -10.63 0.47
N TYR A 259 4.87 -11.05 0.74
CA TYR A 259 4.02 -11.67 -0.28
C TYR A 259 3.75 -10.73 -1.46
N ALA A 260 3.42 -9.45 -1.20
CA ALA A 260 3.20 -8.48 -2.27
C ALA A 260 4.44 -8.37 -3.19
N ILE A 261 5.63 -8.23 -2.60
CA ILE A 261 6.91 -8.18 -3.32
C ILE A 261 7.12 -9.43 -4.17
N GLN A 262 6.89 -10.62 -3.61
CA GLN A 262 7.03 -11.88 -4.32
C GLN A 262 6.07 -11.96 -5.52
N HIS A 263 4.80 -11.62 -5.31
CA HIS A 263 3.77 -11.67 -6.34
C HIS A 263 4.07 -10.69 -7.49
N TYR A 264 4.49 -9.46 -7.19
CA TYR A 264 4.87 -8.51 -8.24
C TYR A 264 6.09 -8.98 -9.04
N ARG A 265 7.09 -9.61 -8.41
CA ARG A 265 8.24 -10.20 -9.12
C ARG A 265 7.81 -11.31 -10.08
N GLN A 266 6.83 -12.11 -9.69
CA GLN A 266 6.30 -13.20 -10.52
C GLN A 266 5.40 -12.71 -11.67
N GLY A 267 4.90 -11.47 -11.60
CA GLY A 267 4.12 -10.83 -12.67
C GLY A 267 4.88 -10.56 -13.97
N GLY A 268 6.20 -10.74 -13.98
CA GLY A 268 7.06 -10.61 -15.16
C GLY A 268 7.80 -9.28 -15.23
N GLU A 269 9.07 -9.33 -15.67
CA GLU A 269 9.97 -8.15 -15.71
C GLU A 269 9.59 -7.12 -16.78
N GLU A 270 8.86 -7.53 -17.81
CA GLU A 270 8.42 -6.66 -18.92
C GLU A 270 7.16 -5.84 -18.59
N ASP A 271 6.44 -6.19 -17.53
CA ASP A 271 5.29 -5.41 -17.08
C ASP A 271 5.75 -4.24 -16.21
N GLU A 272 5.87 -3.06 -16.84
CA GLU A 272 6.24 -1.81 -16.16
C GLU A 272 5.29 -1.47 -15.01
N SER A 273 4.04 -1.94 -15.03
CA SER A 273 3.13 -1.75 -13.91
C SER A 273 3.51 -2.62 -12.71
N CYS A 274 3.74 -3.92 -12.91
CA CYS A 274 4.27 -4.79 -11.86
C CYS A 274 5.58 -4.23 -11.29
N ARG A 275 6.47 -3.73 -12.16
CA ARG A 275 7.73 -3.11 -11.76
C ARG A 275 7.51 -1.86 -10.88
N ASN A 276 6.57 -0.99 -11.24
CA ASN A 276 6.19 0.18 -10.43
C ASN A 276 5.61 -0.22 -9.07
N LYS A 277 4.73 -1.22 -9.05
CA LYS A 277 4.13 -1.71 -7.80
C LYS A 277 5.15 -2.42 -6.92
N LEU A 278 6.13 -3.10 -7.50
CA LEU A 278 7.27 -3.68 -6.80
C LEU A 278 8.13 -2.61 -6.12
N ARG A 279 8.48 -1.53 -6.84
CA ARG A 279 9.18 -0.36 -6.27
C ARG A 279 8.41 0.17 -5.05
N ARG A 280 7.10 0.39 -5.23
CA ARG A 280 6.21 0.89 -4.18
C ARG A 280 6.17 -0.04 -2.97
N ALA A 281 6.06 -1.35 -3.19
CA ALA A 281 6.01 -2.35 -2.13
C ALA A 281 7.29 -2.35 -1.29
N HIS A 282 8.48 -2.34 -1.92
CA HIS A 282 9.75 -2.24 -1.20
C HIS A 282 9.87 -0.96 -0.37
N ILE A 283 9.52 0.20 -0.94
CA ILE A 283 9.57 1.48 -0.23
C ILE A 283 8.63 1.45 0.97
N ARG A 284 7.40 0.97 0.78
CA ARG A 284 6.37 0.94 1.82
C ARG A 284 6.68 -0.07 2.92
N HIS A 285 7.26 -1.20 2.56
CA HIS A 285 7.78 -2.19 3.50
C HIS A 285 8.86 -1.56 4.40
N ALA A 286 9.87 -0.92 3.81
CA ALA A 286 10.90 -0.22 4.56
C ALA A 286 10.32 0.89 5.46
N MET A 287 9.37 1.67 4.96
CA MET A 287 8.69 2.69 5.76
C MET A 287 7.91 2.11 6.93
N SER A 288 7.31 0.92 6.78
CA SER A 288 6.60 0.21 7.84
C SER A 288 7.56 -0.19 8.96
N LEU A 289 8.66 -0.86 8.60
CA LEU A 289 9.70 -1.30 9.55
C LEU A 289 10.32 -0.15 10.33
N LEU A 290 10.50 1.01 9.67
CA LEU A 290 11.10 2.20 10.26
C LEU A 290 10.10 3.12 10.97
N GLY A 291 8.79 2.83 10.92
CA GLY A 291 7.77 3.69 11.51
C GLY A 291 7.70 5.10 10.91
N CYS A 292 7.95 5.26 9.61
CA CYS A 292 8.14 6.54 8.92
C CYS A 292 6.92 7.49 8.85
N TRP A 293 5.83 7.26 9.59
CA TRP A 293 4.49 7.74 9.22
C TRP A 293 3.95 8.92 10.04
N SER A 294 4.66 9.35 11.10
CA SER A 294 4.27 10.51 11.90
C SER A 294 5.47 11.20 12.53
N GLU A 295 5.51 12.53 12.43
CA GLU A 295 6.49 13.40 13.12
C GLU A 295 6.47 13.17 14.64
N VAL A 296 5.27 13.04 15.22
CA VAL A 296 5.05 12.90 16.66
C VAL A 296 5.55 11.55 17.19
N ARG A 297 5.43 10.49 16.40
CA ARG A 297 5.86 9.14 16.82
C ARG A 297 7.34 8.88 16.54
N SER A 298 7.90 9.48 15.48
CA SER A 298 9.32 9.32 15.13
C SER A 298 10.29 9.80 16.22
N ALA A 299 9.87 10.76 17.04
CA ALA A 299 10.68 11.29 18.14
C ALA A 299 10.73 10.39 19.40
N ASN A 300 9.71 9.54 19.61
CA ASN A 300 9.52 8.79 20.86
C ASN A 300 9.74 7.27 20.72
N ARG A 301 9.97 6.75 19.50
CA ARG A 301 10.17 5.32 19.21
C ARG A 301 11.58 5.00 18.69
N SER A 302 12.62 5.69 19.16
CA SER A 302 14.00 5.26 18.87
C SER A 302 14.26 3.82 19.32
N ASP A 303 13.55 3.38 20.37
CA ASP A 303 13.84 2.17 21.11
C ASP A 303 13.05 0.95 20.59
N ASP A 304 12.08 1.15 19.70
CA ASP A 304 11.19 0.11 19.18
C ASP A 304 11.66 -0.49 17.83
N VAL A 305 12.65 0.12 17.16
CA VAL A 305 13.15 -0.36 15.86
C VAL A 305 14.37 -1.25 16.09
N THR A 306 14.26 -2.53 15.72
CA THR A 306 15.32 -3.50 15.92
C THR A 306 16.41 -3.40 14.85
N GLU A 307 17.60 -3.95 15.13
CA GLU A 307 18.64 -4.06 14.10
C GLU A 307 18.20 -4.89 12.89
N ASP A 308 17.32 -5.87 13.09
CA ASP A 308 16.78 -6.65 11.99
C ASP A 308 15.82 -5.81 11.11
N ASP A 309 14.99 -4.96 11.72
CA ASP A 309 14.17 -3.98 11.00
C ASP A 309 15.03 -3.03 10.17
N LEU A 310 16.12 -2.49 10.75
CA LEU A 310 17.06 -1.61 10.06
C LEU A 310 17.75 -2.32 8.88
N ARG A 311 18.09 -3.61 9.04
CA ARG A 311 18.68 -4.41 7.98
C ARG A 311 17.68 -4.65 6.86
N GLN A 312 16.48 -5.15 7.17
CA GLN A 312 15.45 -5.45 6.18
C GLN A 312 14.95 -4.20 5.43
N ALA A 313 14.81 -3.07 6.14
CA ALA A 313 14.47 -1.79 5.53
C ALA A 313 15.60 -1.30 4.61
N GLY A 314 16.85 -1.45 5.05
CA GLY A 314 18.03 -1.19 4.23
C GLY A 314 18.05 -2.02 2.95
N ASP A 315 17.88 -3.34 3.06
CA ASP A 315 17.86 -4.28 1.93
C ASP A 315 16.76 -3.91 0.91
N SER A 316 15.57 -3.57 1.38
CA SER A 316 14.46 -3.16 0.52
C SER A 316 14.73 -1.84 -0.22
N LEU A 317 15.33 -0.84 0.46
CA LEU A 317 15.66 0.44 -0.17
C LEU A 317 16.84 0.33 -1.14
N ASP A 318 17.82 -0.52 -0.80
CA ASP A 318 18.95 -0.86 -1.66
C ASP A 318 18.50 -1.58 -2.93
N GLU A 319 17.53 -2.50 -2.85
CA GLU A 319 16.94 -3.18 -4.00
C GLU A 319 16.33 -2.16 -4.98
N VAL A 320 15.59 -1.20 -4.45
CA VAL A 320 15.00 -0.13 -5.26
C VAL A 320 16.08 0.72 -5.93
N GLU A 321 17.11 1.12 -5.19
CA GLU A 321 18.19 1.96 -5.70
C GLU A 321 19.05 1.26 -6.76
N LYS A 322 19.37 -0.03 -6.55
CA LYS A 322 20.30 -0.77 -7.41
C LYS A 322 19.62 -1.34 -8.65
N ASN A 323 18.40 -1.85 -8.50
CA ASN A 323 17.76 -2.67 -9.55
C ASN A 323 16.48 -2.04 -10.12
N LEU A 324 15.78 -1.22 -9.32
CA LEU A 324 14.47 -0.69 -9.71
C LEU A 324 14.44 0.84 -9.84
N TRP A 325 15.58 1.52 -9.89
CA TRP A 325 15.62 2.98 -9.89
C TRP A 325 15.27 3.60 -11.24
N ASP A 326 15.67 2.95 -12.33
CA ASP A 326 15.36 3.46 -13.67
C ASP A 326 13.85 3.61 -13.86
N GLY A 327 13.41 4.73 -14.44
CA GLY A 327 11.98 5.03 -14.64
C GLY A 327 11.15 5.33 -13.38
N ILE A 328 11.73 5.34 -12.17
CA ILE A 328 10.95 5.54 -10.93
C ILE A 328 10.27 6.93 -10.90
N PRO A 329 8.93 7.00 -10.67
CA PRO A 329 8.21 8.27 -10.57
C PRO A 329 8.68 9.14 -9.40
N ASN A 330 8.61 10.47 -9.56
CA ASN A 330 9.04 11.43 -8.53
C ASN A 330 8.35 11.19 -7.18
N ARG A 331 7.06 10.85 -7.19
CA ARG A 331 6.32 10.56 -5.98
C ARG A 331 6.89 9.37 -5.20
N MET A 332 7.34 8.33 -5.89
CA MET A 332 8.02 7.19 -5.26
C MET A 332 9.42 7.58 -4.78
N ARG A 333 10.17 8.38 -5.55
CA ARG A 333 11.48 8.91 -5.11
C ARG A 333 11.34 9.66 -3.79
N TYR A 334 10.34 10.53 -3.69
CA TYR A 334 10.01 11.26 -2.47
C TYR A 334 9.89 10.32 -1.26
N TYR A 335 9.06 9.27 -1.35
CA TYR A 335 8.89 8.31 -0.25
C TYR A 335 10.17 7.51 0.03
N TRP A 336 10.95 7.17 -1.00
CA TRP A 336 12.24 6.50 -0.84
C TRP A 336 13.25 7.38 -0.07
N HIS A 337 13.36 8.68 -0.41
CA HIS A 337 14.24 9.62 0.29
C HIS A 337 13.82 9.80 1.76
N LEU A 338 12.51 9.85 2.05
CA LEU A 338 12.01 9.87 3.43
C LEU A 338 12.37 8.61 4.21
N ALA A 339 12.20 7.43 3.62
CA ALA A 339 12.56 6.17 4.26
C ALA A 339 14.08 6.10 4.52
N ARG A 340 14.90 6.52 3.56
CA ARG A 340 16.36 6.63 3.76
C ARG A 340 16.74 7.63 4.85
N SER A 341 16.04 8.76 4.91
CA SER A 341 16.23 9.75 5.97
C SER A 341 16.03 9.12 7.35
N ASP A 342 14.95 8.37 7.57
CA ASP A 342 14.74 7.65 8.83
C ASP A 342 15.79 6.57 9.08
N LEU A 343 16.15 5.78 8.07
CA LEU A 343 17.20 4.77 8.20
C LEU A 343 18.52 5.38 8.67
N PHE A 344 18.94 6.51 8.10
CA PHE A 344 20.13 7.23 8.55
C PHE A 344 19.97 7.83 9.95
N ARG A 345 18.78 8.31 10.30
CA ARG A 345 18.48 8.84 11.63
C ARG A 345 18.65 7.76 12.71
N TYR A 346 18.08 6.57 12.51
CA TYR A 346 18.23 5.44 13.43
C TYR A 346 19.68 4.97 13.54
N ARG A 347 20.47 5.06 12.45
CA ARG A 347 21.92 4.79 12.46
C ARG A 347 22.77 5.95 13.01
N ASN A 348 22.17 6.94 13.65
CA ASN A 348 22.82 8.13 14.21
C ASN A 348 23.66 8.94 13.19
N ARG A 349 23.32 8.86 11.89
CA ARG A 349 23.93 9.64 10.81
C ARG A 349 23.08 10.87 10.51
N LEU A 350 22.91 11.75 11.51
CA LEU A 350 21.92 12.83 11.49
C LEU A 350 22.09 13.83 10.34
N GLN A 351 23.32 14.18 9.99
CA GLN A 351 23.57 15.09 8.86
C GLN A 351 23.10 14.47 7.53
N ARG A 352 23.41 13.18 7.32
CA ARG A 352 22.96 12.46 6.14
C ARG A 352 21.44 12.28 6.13
N ALA A 353 20.83 12.02 7.28
CA ALA A 353 19.38 11.97 7.42
C ALA A 353 18.72 13.29 6.99
N LEU A 354 19.29 14.42 7.38
CA LEU A 354 18.81 15.76 7.01
C LEU A 354 18.91 16.00 5.50
N GLU A 355 20.06 15.70 4.88
CA GLU A 355 20.24 15.80 3.42
C GLU A 355 19.16 15.03 2.65
N MET A 356 18.88 13.78 3.06
CA MET A 356 17.82 12.98 2.43
C MET A 356 16.43 13.60 2.61
N ALA A 357 16.14 14.20 3.77
CA ALA A 357 14.86 14.86 4.02
C ALA A 357 14.70 16.15 3.18
N GLU A 358 15.80 16.89 2.97
CA GLU A 358 15.83 18.06 2.09
C GLU A 358 15.61 17.65 0.62
N GLU A 359 16.24 16.57 0.16
CA GLU A 359 15.98 16.02 -1.18
C GLU A 359 14.51 15.62 -1.35
N ALA A 360 13.91 14.96 -0.35
CA ALA A 360 12.49 14.66 -0.37
C ALA A 360 11.63 15.94 -0.47
N LEU A 361 11.96 16.97 0.32
CA LEU A 361 11.23 18.24 0.31
C LEU A 361 11.29 18.93 -1.07
N GLU A 362 12.45 18.94 -1.71
CA GLU A 362 12.59 19.56 -3.03
C GLU A 362 11.77 18.79 -4.10
N ILE A 363 11.77 17.46 -4.05
CA ILE A 363 10.90 16.65 -4.91
C ILE A 363 9.43 16.95 -4.63
N ALA A 364 9.02 17.02 -3.36
CA ALA A 364 7.64 17.29 -2.97
C ALA A 364 7.17 18.67 -3.45
N LYS A 365 7.99 19.73 -3.29
CA LYS A 365 7.67 21.08 -3.79
C LYS A 365 7.50 21.13 -5.31
N SER A 366 8.30 20.34 -6.03
CA SER A 366 8.17 20.22 -7.48
C SER A 366 6.92 19.42 -7.91
N SER A 367 6.35 18.64 -6.99
CA SER A 367 5.23 17.75 -7.21
C SER A 367 3.93 18.40 -6.71
N LYS A 368 2.81 18.19 -7.39
CA LYS A 368 1.54 18.86 -7.06
C LYS A 368 0.78 18.20 -5.89
N PHE A 369 1.51 17.79 -4.84
CA PHE A 369 0.98 17.07 -3.67
C PHE A 369 1.23 17.83 -2.36
N PRO A 370 0.31 18.72 -1.93
CA PRO A 370 0.53 19.59 -0.77
C PRO A 370 0.79 18.86 0.56
N SER A 371 0.16 17.70 0.75
CA SER A 371 0.36 16.89 1.97
C SER A 371 1.78 16.32 2.08
N GLU A 372 2.41 16.00 0.95
CA GLU A 372 3.79 15.51 0.90
C GLU A 372 4.78 16.63 1.24
N VAL A 373 4.50 17.86 0.80
CA VAL A 373 5.31 19.04 1.18
C VAL A 373 5.28 19.24 2.70
N GLN A 374 4.09 19.31 3.29
CA GLN A 374 3.94 19.52 4.73
C GLN A 374 4.70 18.46 5.54
N PHE A 375 4.59 17.19 5.13
CA PHE A 375 5.24 16.08 5.81
C PHE A 375 6.77 16.17 5.73
N ALA A 376 7.33 16.52 4.57
CA ALA A 376 8.78 16.69 4.44
C ALA A 376 9.31 17.92 5.19
N GLU A 377 8.57 19.04 5.22
CA GLU A 377 8.95 20.23 5.98
C GLU A 377 9.08 19.94 7.48
N GLY A 378 8.13 19.20 8.05
CA GLY A 378 8.20 18.81 9.45
C GLY A 378 9.36 17.86 9.72
N ARG A 379 9.67 16.94 8.80
CA ARG A 379 10.84 16.07 8.91
C ARG A 379 12.17 16.85 8.89
N VAL A 380 12.34 17.77 7.95
CA VAL A 380 13.51 18.66 7.87
C VAL A 380 13.64 19.48 9.15
N THR A 381 12.53 20.01 9.67
CA THR A 381 12.50 20.79 10.92
C THR A 381 12.95 19.95 12.12
N LEU A 382 12.47 18.71 12.25
CA LEU A 382 12.88 17.78 13.30
C LEU A 382 14.39 17.51 13.25
N LEU A 383 14.89 17.09 12.07
CA LEU A 383 16.29 16.71 11.90
C LEU A 383 17.24 17.90 12.08
N SER A 384 16.87 19.08 11.59
CA SER A 384 17.65 20.32 11.79
C SER A 384 17.86 20.64 13.26
N LYS A 385 16.82 20.44 14.10
CA LYS A 385 16.92 20.60 15.57
C LYS A 385 17.87 19.55 16.18
N LEU A 386 17.75 18.29 15.78
CA LEU A 386 18.60 17.21 16.28
C LEU A 386 20.08 17.42 15.92
N VAL A 387 20.38 17.79 14.68
CA VAL A 387 21.74 18.13 14.23
C VAL A 387 22.30 19.32 15.03
N SER A 388 21.50 20.36 15.22
CA SER A 388 21.90 21.56 15.98
C SER A 388 22.21 21.23 17.45
N ASN A 389 21.42 20.36 18.08
CA ASN A 389 21.62 19.98 19.48
C ASN A 389 22.87 19.09 19.66
N ASN A 390 23.08 18.10 18.78
CA ASN A 390 24.28 17.25 18.79
C ASN A 390 25.57 18.08 18.65
N SER A 391 25.54 19.16 17.86
CA SER A 391 26.68 20.09 17.73
C SER A 391 26.99 20.90 19.00
N LYS A 392 26.00 21.08 19.89
CA LYS A 392 26.16 21.78 21.18
C LYS A 392 26.69 20.83 22.24
N ASP A 393 26.19 19.59 22.27
CA ASP A 393 26.63 18.57 23.25
C ASP A 393 28.10 18.17 23.03
N ARG A 394 28.56 18.11 21.77
CA ARG A 394 29.98 17.89 21.44
C ARG A 394 30.91 19.05 21.81
N LYS A 395 30.40 20.26 22.03
CA LYS A 395 31.20 21.42 22.48
C LYS A 395 31.37 21.45 24.01
N SER A 396 30.66 20.60 24.74
CA SER A 396 30.78 20.45 26.20
C SER A 396 31.74 19.35 26.66
N ASP A 397 32.23 18.49 25.77
CA ASP A 397 33.20 17.43 26.10
C ASP A 397 34.60 17.74 25.53
N PRO A 398 35.64 17.89 26.38
CA PRO A 398 37.00 18.02 25.88
C PRO A 398 37.59 16.64 25.57
N MET A 399 37.96 16.48 24.29
CA MET A 399 39.03 15.60 23.80
C MET A 399 38.75 14.09 23.76
N PHE A 400 38.43 13.57 22.57
CA PHE A 400 39.09 12.37 22.01
C PHE A 400 38.95 12.42 20.48
N GLU A 401 40.08 12.67 19.82
CA GLU A 401 40.25 12.63 18.38
C GLU A 401 40.57 11.17 18.01
N GLU A 402 39.55 10.40 17.63
CA GLU A 402 39.73 9.09 17.00
C GLU A 402 39.42 9.18 15.51
N THR A 403 40.50 9.10 14.73
CA THR A 403 40.53 8.84 13.29
C THR A 403 39.85 7.51 12.96
N PHE A 404 38.82 7.54 12.10
CA PHE A 404 38.27 6.35 11.42
C PHE A 404 38.15 6.62 9.92
N GLY A 405 38.43 5.56 9.15
CA GLY A 405 38.83 5.60 7.75
C GLY A 405 37.73 5.87 6.72
N ASP A 406 38.15 6.55 5.66
CA ASP A 406 37.39 6.96 4.48
C ASP A 406 37.22 5.82 3.46
N ASP A 407 36.47 4.76 3.77
CA ASP A 407 36.22 3.68 2.77
C ASP A 407 34.85 3.78 2.06
N ASP A 408 33.90 4.59 2.54
CA ASP A 408 32.58 4.74 1.90
C ASP A 408 32.44 5.99 0.98
N ILE A 409 33.44 6.88 0.96
CA ILE A 409 33.42 8.12 0.16
C ILE A 409 33.74 7.86 -1.33
N ALA A 410 34.43 6.76 -1.64
CA ALA A 410 34.91 6.47 -3.00
C ALA A 410 33.77 6.14 -3.98
N THR A 411 32.71 5.46 -3.53
CA THR A 411 31.69 4.91 -4.44
C THR A 411 30.67 5.96 -4.89
N TYR A 412 30.31 6.91 -4.03
CA TYR A 412 29.33 7.96 -4.35
C TYR A 412 29.94 9.11 -5.20
N ASN A 413 31.19 9.48 -4.93
CA ASN A 413 31.90 10.51 -5.71
C ASN A 413 32.40 10.01 -7.08
N CYS A 414 32.62 8.69 -7.25
CA CYS A 414 33.02 8.13 -8.54
C CYS A 414 31.89 8.24 -9.58
N ASN A 415 30.63 8.00 -9.21
CA ASN A 415 29.51 8.11 -10.15
C ASN A 415 29.23 9.54 -10.60
N LYS A 416 29.34 10.53 -9.71
CA LYS A 416 29.11 11.94 -10.08
C LYS A 416 30.20 12.48 -11.01
N THR A 417 31.46 12.07 -10.79
CA THR A 417 32.60 12.49 -11.61
C THR A 417 32.58 11.82 -12.98
N ASN A 418 32.21 10.53 -13.05
CA ASN A 418 32.08 9.79 -14.31
C ASN A 418 30.94 10.33 -15.19
N ILE A 419 29.81 10.73 -14.60
CA ILE A 419 28.70 11.34 -15.33
C ILE A 419 29.11 12.70 -15.92
N VAL A 420 29.80 13.55 -15.14
CA VAL A 420 30.28 14.86 -15.62
C VAL A 420 31.31 14.70 -16.76
N LEU A 421 32.23 13.74 -16.65
CA LEU A 421 33.21 13.44 -17.71
C LEU A 421 32.55 12.89 -18.98
N ALA A 422 31.48 12.10 -18.86
CA ALA A 422 30.69 11.62 -20.00
C ALA A 422 30.01 12.79 -20.73
N PHE A 423 29.39 13.72 -20.00
CA PHE A 423 28.76 14.91 -20.60
C PHE A 423 29.78 15.83 -21.30
N ILE A 424 30.96 16.03 -20.71
CA ILE A 424 32.04 16.81 -21.33
C ILE A 424 32.52 16.14 -22.62
N SER A 425 32.67 14.81 -22.62
CA SER A 425 33.11 14.06 -23.79
C SER A 425 32.11 14.14 -24.95
N ILE A 426 30.81 14.02 -24.66
CA ILE A 426 29.74 14.15 -25.66
C ILE A 426 29.71 15.58 -26.23
N ALA A 427 29.81 16.60 -25.38
CA ALA A 427 29.83 18.00 -25.81
C ALA A 427 31.02 18.31 -26.72
N ALA A 428 32.20 17.79 -26.39
CA ALA A 428 33.41 17.93 -27.22
C ALA A 428 33.24 17.27 -28.59
N LEU A 429 32.61 16.09 -28.64
CA LEU A 429 32.37 15.36 -29.89
C LEU A 429 31.36 16.08 -30.79
N CYS A 430 30.28 16.63 -30.21
CA CYS A 430 29.34 17.48 -30.93
C CYS A 430 30.00 18.74 -31.50
N LEU A 431 30.87 19.40 -30.71
CA LEU A 431 31.63 20.56 -31.16
C LEU A 431 32.58 20.22 -32.32
N ALA A 432 33.28 19.08 -32.24
CA ALA A 432 34.16 18.63 -33.31
C ALA A 432 33.40 18.38 -34.62
N VAL A 433 32.23 17.73 -34.55
CA VAL A 433 31.37 17.49 -35.72
C VAL A 433 30.87 18.81 -36.31
N CYS A 434 30.44 19.76 -35.48
CA CYS A 434 30.02 21.08 -35.94
C CYS A 434 31.14 21.85 -36.65
N VAL A 435 32.36 21.84 -36.08
CA VAL A 435 33.53 22.48 -36.71
C VAL A 435 33.87 21.82 -38.04
N GLN A 436 33.84 20.50 -38.10
CA GLN A 436 34.13 19.76 -39.32
C GLN A 436 33.09 20.03 -40.42
N TYR A 437 31.81 20.17 -40.05
CA TYR A 437 30.73 20.53 -40.98
C TYR A 437 30.88 21.98 -41.50
N LEU A 438 31.25 22.92 -40.63
CA LEU A 438 31.51 24.32 -41.03
C LEU A 438 32.71 24.45 -41.96
N LEU A 439 33.77 23.68 -41.72
CA LEU A 439 34.95 23.66 -42.60
C LEU A 439 34.64 23.04 -43.97
N TYR A 440 33.82 21.99 -44.01
CA TYR A 440 33.37 21.39 -45.27
C TYR A 440 32.45 22.32 -46.08
N GLY A 441 31.61 23.10 -45.37
CA GLY A 441 30.71 24.09 -46.00
C GLY A 441 31.41 25.32 -46.59
N GLN A 442 32.69 25.56 -46.28
CA GLN A 442 33.48 26.63 -46.88
C GLN A 442 34.34 26.19 -48.09
N GLN A 443 34.33 24.90 -48.43
CA GLN A 443 35.04 24.35 -49.59
C GLN A 443 34.11 24.07 -50.79
N ILE A 444 32.82 24.35 -50.67
CA ILE A 444 31.82 24.39 -51.74
C ILE A 444 31.50 25.84 -52.03
#